data_AF-A0A3C0VSY8-F1
#
_entry.id   AF-A0A3C0VSY8-F1
#
_cell.length_a   1.000
_cell.length_b   1.000
_cell.length_c   1.000
_cell.angle_alpha   90.00
_cell.angle_beta   90.00
_cell.angle_gamma   90.00
#
_symmetry.space_group_name_H-M   'P 1'
#
loop_
_entity.id
_entity.type
_entity.pdbx_description
1 polymer ?
#
loop_
_entity_poly.entity_id
_entity_poly.type
_entity_poly.pdbx_seq_one_letter_code
_entity_poly.pdbx_strand_id
1 'polypeptide(L)' 'MQELLTKLNALPNVYEDFIYGTVHYAKEKPEHLKVLLDYLNNNDNLTTSDVVYFISTQPDFFDDRADMPVAEKVS' A
#
# COMPACT_ATOMS: atom_id res chain seq x y z
N MET A 1 -12.87 3.00 -1.96
CA MET A 1 -12.48 1.63 -2.37
C MET A 1 -12.74 1.37 -3.86
N GLN A 2 -13.95 1.59 -4.37
CA GLN A 2 -14.22 1.42 -5.81
C GLN A 2 -13.29 2.28 -6.69
N GLU A 3 -13.11 3.55 -6.34
CA GLU A 3 -12.19 4.48 -7.03
C GLU A 3 -10.76 3.94 -7.07
N LEU A 4 -10.25 3.45 -5.93
CA LEU A 4 -8.92 2.86 -5.84
C LEU A 4 -8.79 1.68 -6.82
N LEU A 5 -9.74 0.75 -6.83
CA LEU A 5 -9.73 -0.39 -7.76
C LEU A 5 -9.74 0.07 -9.21
N THR A 6 -10.55 1.07 -9.56
CA THR A 6 -10.57 1.64 -10.91
C THR A 6 -9.21 2.21 -11.31
N LYS A 7 -8.55 2.94 -10.42
CA LYS A 7 -7.22 3.52 -10.67
C LYS A 7 -6.14 2.46 -10.81
N LEU A 8 -6.11 1.45 -9.93
CA LEU A 8 -5.11 0.38 -9.98
C LEU A 8 -5.25 -0.47 -11.26
N ASN A 9 -6.47 -0.79 -11.66
CA ASN A 9 -6.72 -1.56 -12.90
C ASN A 9 -6.39 -0.79 -14.18
N ALA A 10 -6.24 0.54 -14.11
CA ALA A 10 -5.84 1.37 -15.25
C ALA A 10 -4.32 1.43 -15.44
N LEU A 11 -3.52 0.92 -14.48
CA LEU A 11 -2.07 0.90 -14.58
C LEU A 11 -1.59 -0.16 -15.59
N PRO A 12 -0.47 0.08 -16.29
CA PRO A 12 0.12 -0.91 -17.19
C PRO A 12 0.66 -2.13 -16.42
N ASN A 13 0.51 -3.32 -17.00
CA ASN A 13 1.03 -4.59 -16.48
C ASN A 13 0.57 -4.91 -15.04
N VAL A 14 -0.68 -4.58 -14.71
CA VAL A 14 -1.26 -4.91 -13.41
C VAL A 14 -1.42 -6.43 -13.24
N TYR A 15 -1.18 -6.94 -12.04
CA TYR A 15 -1.37 -8.34 -11.67
C TYR A 15 -2.11 -8.45 -10.33
N GLU A 16 -2.75 -9.58 -10.08
CA GLU A 16 -3.69 -9.75 -8.96
C GLU A 16 -3.03 -9.50 -7.59
N ASP A 17 -1.83 -10.04 -7.36
CA ASP A 17 -1.11 -9.86 -6.09
C ASP A 17 -0.77 -8.40 -5.80
N PHE A 18 -0.49 -7.60 -6.84
CA PHE A 18 -0.27 -6.16 -6.69
C PHE A 18 -1.54 -5.45 -6.23
N ILE A 19 -2.69 -5.77 -6.86
CA ILE A 19 -3.97 -5.18 -6.47
C ILE A 19 -4.31 -5.58 -5.04
N TYR A 20 -4.14 -6.87 -4.70
CA TYR A 20 -4.42 -7.38 -3.36
C TYR A 20 -3.56 -6.68 -2.31
N GLY A 21 -2.23 -6.63 -2.50
CA GLY A 21 -1.32 -5.99 -1.55
C GLY A 21 -1.58 -4.50 -1.39
N THR A 22 -1.84 -3.80 -2.49
CA THR A 22 -2.14 -2.36 -2.46
C THR A 22 -3.46 -2.07 -1.75
N VAL A 23 -4.49 -2.89 -2.00
CA VAL A 23 -5.79 -2.78 -1.31
C VAL A 23 -5.68 -3.15 0.16
N HIS A 24 -4.82 -4.12 0.50
CA HIS A 24 -4.56 -4.50 1.90
C HIS A 24 -3.96 -3.32 2.66
N TYR A 25 -2.86 -2.75 2.15
CA TYR A 25 -2.25 -1.54 2.69
C TYR A 25 -3.27 -0.40 2.86
N ALA A 26 -4.08 -0.13 1.83
CA ALA A 26 -5.08 0.94 1.87
C ALA A 26 -6.21 0.70 2.90
N LYS A 27 -6.42 -0.55 3.36
CA LYS A 27 -7.46 -0.90 4.34
C LYS A 27 -6.96 -0.83 5.78
N GLU A 28 -5.66 -0.88 6.02
CA GLU A 28 -5.09 -0.87 7.37
C GLU A 28 -5.43 0.42 8.13
N LYS A 29 -5.31 1.57 7.46
CA LYS A 29 -5.60 2.88 8.04
C LYS A 29 -6.35 3.78 7.06
N PRO A 30 -7.33 4.59 7.49
CA PRO A 30 -8.01 5.57 6.63
C PRO A 30 -7.04 6.52 5.93
N GLU A 31 -5.94 6.88 6.60
CA GLU A 31 -4.88 7.73 6.08
C GLU A 31 -4.19 7.11 4.87
N HIS A 32 -3.92 5.79 4.89
CA HIS A 32 -3.29 5.07 3.77
C HIS A 32 -4.11 5.22 2.48
N LEU A 33 -5.43 5.01 2.57
CA LEU A 33 -6.32 5.18 1.43
C LEU A 33 -6.27 6.60 0.88
N LYS A 34 -6.27 7.60 1.77
CA LYS A 34 -6.25 9.01 1.38
C LYS A 34 -4.94 9.35 0.65
N VAL A 35 -3.78 9.07 1.24
CA VAL A 35 -2.48 9.42 0.64
C VAL A 35 -2.24 8.66 -0.67
N LEU A 36 -2.70 7.41 -0.77
CA LEU A 36 -2.60 6.62 -1.98
C LEU A 36 -3.48 7.17 -3.10
N LEU A 37 -4.73 7.53 -2.82
CA LEU A 37 -5.60 8.15 -3.81
C LEU A 37 -5.06 9.52 -4.26
N ASP A 38 -4.55 10.33 -3.33
CA ASP A 38 -3.91 11.61 -3.65
C ASP A 38 -2.69 11.40 -4.56
N TYR A 39 -1.86 10.39 -4.30
CA TYR A 39 -0.73 10.04 -5.15
C TYR A 39 -1.17 9.60 -6.56
N LEU A 40 -2.16 8.72 -6.66
CA LEU A 40 -2.69 8.21 -7.94
C LEU A 40 -3.44 9.28 -8.76
N ASN A 41 -4.00 10.30 -8.10
CA ASN A 41 -4.74 11.38 -8.76
C ASN A 41 -3.84 12.53 -9.24
N ASN A 42 -2.67 12.72 -8.63
CA ASN A 42 -1.75 13.81 -8.96
C ASN A 42 -0.60 13.39 -9.89
N ASN A 43 -0.52 12.12 -10.28
CA ASN A 43 0.52 11.61 -11.15
C ASN A 43 -0.08 10.82 -12.32
N ASP A 44 0.39 11.14 -13.52
CA ASP A 44 0.05 10.42 -14.74
C ASP A 44 1.14 9.40 -15.10
N ASN A 45 0.80 8.42 -15.93
CA ASN A 45 1.74 7.41 -16.47
C ASN A 45 2.47 6.57 -15.40
N LEU A 46 1.86 6.40 -14.23
CA LEU A 46 2.40 5.55 -13.17
C LEU A 46 2.53 4.09 -13.61
N THR A 47 3.57 3.43 -13.12
CA THR A 47 3.72 1.97 -13.16
C THR A 47 3.35 1.35 -11.82
N THR A 48 3.15 0.03 -11.80
CA THR A 48 2.97 -0.73 -10.54
C THR A 48 4.17 -0.55 -9.60
N SER A 49 5.39 -0.48 -10.13
CA SER A 49 6.62 -0.24 -9.36
C SER A 49 6.62 1.13 -8.68
N ASP A 50 6.12 2.18 -9.33
CA ASP A 50 6.03 3.52 -8.74
C ASP A 50 5.07 3.56 -7.56
N VAL A 51 3.97 2.80 -7.65
CA VAL A 51 3.00 2.68 -6.56
C VAL A 51 3.59 1.89 -5.39
N VAL A 52 4.27 0.77 -5.66
CA VAL A 52 4.95 -0.01 -4.61
C VAL A 52 6.03 0.84 -3.92
N TYR A 53 6.82 1.58 -4.70
CA TYR A 53 7.82 2.50 -4.16
C TYR A 53 7.17 3.55 -3.26
N PHE A 54 6.13 4.23 -3.74
CA PHE A 54 5.38 5.20 -2.94
C PHE A 54 4.90 4.62 -1.61
N ILE A 55 4.27 3.44 -1.62
CA ILE A 55 3.79 2.77 -0.42
C ILE A 55 4.95 2.48 0.55
N SER A 56 6.08 1.99 0.04
CA SER A 56 7.27 1.71 0.87
C SER A 56 7.93 2.95 1.49
N THR A 57 7.63 4.15 0.97
CA THR A 57 8.14 5.42 1.50
C THR A 57 7.25 6.04 2.58
N GLN A 58 6.09 5.44 2.86
CA GLN A 58 5.17 5.94 3.88
C GLN A 58 5.79 5.71 5.27
N PRO A 59 5.65 6.68 6.19
CA PRO A 59 6.41 6.73 7.43
C PRO A 59 6.17 5.52 8.34
N ASP A 60 4.99 4.93 8.26
CA ASP A 60 4.53 3.82 9.08
C ASP A 60 4.56 2.47 8.35
N PHE A 61 5.14 2.40 7.15
CA PHE A 61 5.22 1.18 6.35
C PHE A 61 5.94 0.01 7.06
N PHE A 62 6.81 0.31 8.04
CA PHE A 62 7.53 -0.70 8.82
C PHE A 62 7.02 -0.85 10.25
N ASP A 63 5.97 -0.12 10.65
CA ASP A 63 5.48 -0.09 12.04
C ASP A 63 4.81 -1.41 12.45
N ASP A 64 4.26 -2.17 11.50
CA ASP A 64 3.60 -3.47 11.76
C ASP A 64 4.56 -4.58 12.21
N ARG A 65 5.87 -4.29 12.33
CA ARG A 65 6.86 -5.21 12.93
C ARG A 65 6.90 -5.15 14.46
N ALA A 66 6.14 -4.26 15.11
CA ALA A 66 6.18 -4.08 16.56
C ALA A 66 5.44 -5.15 17.38
N ASP A 67 4.59 -5.97 16.76
CA ASP A 67 3.81 -7.02 17.44
C ASP A 67 4.41 -8.42 17.31
N MET A 68 5.74 -8.55 17.15
CA MET A 68 6.38 -9.81 17.57
C MET A 68 6.37 -9.85 19.09
N PRO A 69 5.63 -10.77 19.76
CA PRO A 69 5.82 -10.98 21.18
C PRO A 69 7.29 -11.33 21.37
N VAL A 70 8.00 -10.47 22.10
CA VAL A 70 9.40 -10.68 22.46
C VAL A 70 9.50 -12.10 22.98
N ALA A 71 10.21 -12.94 22.22
CA ALA A 71 10.41 -14.34 22.56
C ALA A 71 10.78 -14.42 24.04
N GLU A 72 9.93 -15.15 24.74
CA GLU A 72 10.04 -15.58 26.13
C GLU A 72 11.52 -15.66 26.54
N LYS A 73 11.96 -14.70 27.35
CA LYS A 73 13.24 -14.86 28.06
C LYS A 73 13.05 -16.05 28.99
N VAL A 74 13.43 -17.23 28.49
CA VAL A 74 13.64 -18.44 29.27
C VAL A 74 14.46 -18.06 30.51
N SER A 75 13.81 -18.15 31.67
CA SER A 75 14.43 -18.04 32.99
C SER A 75 15.03 -19.36 33.40
#